data_AF-A0A2N2AKF3-F1
#
_entry.id   AF-A0A2N2AKF3-F1
#
_cell.length_a   1.000
_cell.length_b   1.000
_cell.length_c   1.000
_cell.angle_alpha   90.00
_cell.angle_beta   90.00
_cell.angle_gamma   90.00
#
_symmetry.space_group_name_H-M   'P 1'
#
loop_
_entity.id
_entity.type
_entity.pdbx_description
1 polymer ?
#
loop_
_entity_poly.entity_id
_entity_poly.type
_entity_poly.pdbx_seq_one_letter_code
_entity_poly.pdbx_strand_id
1 'polypeptide(L)'
;MARAEAWCRRDGDKLILCGELTVADIDGFHAEIDALGPLPECLSLELAGFEIGDGMAAVAAVDAVRRLAQGRRLVLRNSPQLLAHNLYRIGALEEGNLLVVDMREDEPYG
;
A
#
# COMPACT_ATOMS: atom_id res chain seq x y z
N MET A 1 17.04 -7.93 11.53
CA MET A 1 16.45 -7.56 12.84
C MET A 1 14.96 -7.61 12.67
N ALA A 2 14.21 -8.30 13.54
CA ALA A 2 12.75 -8.29 13.46
C ALA A 2 12.24 -6.91 13.90
N ARG A 3 11.41 -6.27 13.07
CA ARG A 3 10.75 -5.00 13.40
C ARG A 3 9.84 -5.21 14.63
N ALA A 4 9.84 -4.27 15.57
CA ALA A 4 9.05 -4.37 16.80
C ALA A 4 7.55 -4.05 16.60
N GLU A 5 7.22 -3.38 15.51
CA GLU A 5 5.86 -2.96 15.15
C GLU A 5 5.42 -3.61 13.83
N ALA A 6 4.15 -4.01 13.78
CA ALA A 6 3.51 -4.55 12.59
C ALA A 6 3.48 -3.50 11.46
N TRP A 7 3.60 -3.95 10.21
CA TRP A 7 3.45 -3.09 9.03
C TRP A 7 2.03 -2.56 8.87
N CYS A 8 1.05 -3.30 9.35
CA CYS A 8 -0.35 -2.99 9.16
C CYS A 8 -1.17 -3.08 10.45
N ARG A 9 -2.21 -2.24 10.52
CA ARG A 9 -3.24 -2.30 11.56
C ARG A 9 -4.62 -2.17 10.92
N ARG A 10 -5.56 -2.98 11.40
CA ARG A 10 -6.98 -2.87 11.01
C ARG A 10 -7.72 -1.89 11.91
N ASP A 11 -8.59 -1.09 11.30
CA ASP A 11 -9.53 -0.20 11.97
C ASP A 11 -10.86 -0.22 11.19
N GLY A 12 -11.77 -1.12 11.58
CA GLY A 12 -13.04 -1.32 10.87
C GLY A 12 -12.85 -1.77 9.41
N ASP A 13 -13.29 -0.93 8.48
CA ASP A 13 -13.15 -1.09 7.02
C ASP A 13 -11.85 -0.50 6.45
N LYS A 14 -10.93 -0.08 7.34
CA LYS A 14 -9.65 0.51 6.98
C LYS A 14 -8.50 -0.43 7.32
N LEU A 15 -7.53 -0.47 6.42
CA LEU A 15 -6.20 -1.00 6.68
C LEU A 15 -5.23 0.17 6.68
N ILE A 16 -4.46 0.32 7.75
CA ILE A 16 -3.46 1.38 7.89
C ILE A 16 -2.09 0.73 7.70
N LEU A 17 -1.29 1.20 6.74
CA LEU A 17 0.11 0.80 6.60
C LEU A 17 1.02 1.87 7.19
N CYS A 18 2.10 1.45 7.84
CA CYS A 18 3.07 2.37 8.43
C CYS A 18 4.52 1.85 8.48
N GLY A 19 5.45 2.79 8.62
CA GLY A 19 6.89 2.59 8.62
C GLY A 19 7.51 2.65 7.24
N GLU A 20 8.83 2.52 7.21
CA GLU A 20 9.64 2.67 6.00
C GLU A 20 10.00 1.29 5.43
N LEU A 21 9.42 0.96 4.27
CA LEU A 21 9.70 -0.29 3.57
C LEU A 21 11.02 -0.18 2.81
N THR A 22 11.95 -1.10 3.08
CA THR A 22 13.19 -1.26 2.31
C THR A 22 13.28 -2.68 1.73
N VAL A 23 14.25 -2.91 0.86
CA VAL A 23 14.53 -4.24 0.29
C VAL A 23 14.74 -5.33 1.35
N ALA A 24 15.26 -4.96 2.54
CA ALA A 24 15.51 -5.91 3.62
C ALA A 24 14.23 -6.41 4.30
N ASP A 25 13.11 -5.70 4.11
CA ASP A 25 11.86 -5.92 4.82
C ASP A 25 10.79 -6.62 3.97
N ILE A 26 11.02 -6.75 2.65
CA ILE A 26 10.02 -7.18 1.66
C ILE A 26 9.36 -8.51 2.05
N ASP A 27 10.16 -9.52 2.41
CA ASP A 27 9.65 -10.85 2.74
C ASP A 27 8.72 -10.80 3.97
N GLY A 28 9.12 -10.03 4.99
CA GLY A 28 8.32 -9.86 6.21
C GLY A 28 7.04 -9.06 5.95
N PHE A 29 7.13 -8.02 5.13
CA PHE A 29 5.99 -7.22 4.71
C PHE A 29 4.97 -8.05 3.94
N HIS A 30 5.39 -8.82 2.93
CA HIS A 30 4.49 -9.68 2.16
C HIS A 30 3.87 -10.77 3.03
N ALA A 31 4.65 -11.41 3.91
CA ALA A 31 4.12 -12.40 4.83
C ALA A 31 3.02 -11.82 5.74
N GLU A 32 3.18 -10.59 6.21
CA GLU A 32 2.16 -9.91 7.03
C GLU A 32 0.90 -9.57 6.23
N ILE A 33 1.06 -9.07 5.00
CA ILE A 33 -0.07 -8.80 4.08
C ILE A 33 -0.81 -10.09 3.73
N ASP A 34 -0.11 -11.18 3.46
CA ASP A 34 -0.70 -12.48 3.12
C ASP A 34 -1.36 -13.15 4.34
N ALA A 35 -0.90 -12.85 5.56
CA ALA A 35 -1.51 -13.29 6.80
C ALA A 35 -2.78 -12.51 7.20
N LEU A 36 -3.16 -11.48 6.43
CA LEU A 36 -4.42 -10.78 6.63
C LEU A 36 -5.58 -11.76 6.42
N GLY A 37 -6.41 -11.90 7.46
CA GLY A 37 -7.68 -12.64 7.36
C GLY A 37 -8.67 -12.00 6.38
N PRO A 38 -9.94 -12.42 6.37
CA PRO A 38 -10.97 -11.86 5.49
C PRO A 38 -10.99 -10.32 5.51
N LEU A 39 -11.02 -9.71 4.33
CA LEU A 39 -11.08 -8.27 4.11
C LEU A 39 -12.45 -7.90 3.53
N PRO A 40 -12.98 -6.69 3.81
CA PRO A 40 -14.24 -6.22 3.26
C PRO A 40 -14.19 -6.06 1.73
N GLU A 41 -15.35 -6.11 1.07
CA GLU A 41 -15.47 -5.89 -0.38
C GLU A 41 -15.07 -4.48 -0.81
N CYS A 42 -15.26 -3.49 0.07
CA CYS A 42 -14.74 -2.14 -0.08
C CYS A 42 -13.74 -1.90 1.05
N LEU A 43 -12.46 -1.71 0.70
CA LEU A 43 -11.37 -1.51 1.64
C LEU A 43 -10.75 -0.13 1.44
N SER A 44 -10.56 0.62 2.52
CA SER A 44 -9.76 1.84 2.50
C SER A 44 -8.35 1.54 2.98
N LEU A 45 -7.33 1.85 2.18
CA LEU A 45 -5.92 1.76 2.56
C LEU A 45 -5.40 3.15 2.94
N GLU A 46 -5.13 3.35 4.22
CA GLU A 46 -4.52 4.56 4.75
C GLU A 46 -3.00 4.43 4.73
N LEU A 47 -2.35 5.37 4.04
CA LEU A 47 -0.91 5.30 3.78
C LEU A 47 -0.15 6.46 4.40
N ALA A 48 -0.76 7.35 5.19
CA ALA A 48 -0.10 8.56 5.72
C ALA A 48 1.23 8.30 6.48
N GLY A 49 1.42 7.12 7.07
CA GLY A 49 2.64 6.76 7.80
C GLY A 49 3.57 5.78 7.09
N PHE A 50 3.32 5.47 5.81
CA PHE A 50 4.04 4.44 5.04
C PHE A 50 5.07 5.05 4.07
N GLU A 51 6.35 4.78 4.28
CA GLU A 51 7.43 5.28 3.43
C GLU A 51 8.01 4.18 2.54
N ILE A 52 8.51 4.56 1.36
CA ILE A 52 9.18 3.65 0.42
C ILE A 52 10.65 4.08 0.33
N GLY A 53 11.54 3.28 0.89
CA GLY A 53 12.96 3.61 1.01
C GLY A 53 13.79 3.34 -0.25
N ASP A 54 13.35 2.44 -1.13
CA ASP A 54 14.07 2.09 -2.36
C ASP A 54 13.17 1.55 -3.49
N GLY A 55 13.77 1.35 -4.67
CA GLY A 55 13.03 0.88 -5.86
C GLY A 55 12.45 -0.53 -5.74
N MET A 56 13.09 -1.42 -4.98
CA MET A 56 12.54 -2.77 -4.74
C MET A 56 11.36 -2.71 -3.78
N ALA A 57 11.44 -1.86 -2.75
CA ALA A 57 10.31 -1.56 -1.88
C ALA A 57 9.13 -0.96 -2.65
N ALA A 58 9.37 -0.10 -3.66
CA ALA A 58 8.31 0.44 -4.51
C ALA A 58 7.56 -0.67 -5.26
N VAL A 59 8.30 -1.62 -5.84
CA VAL A 59 7.71 -2.79 -6.52
C VAL A 59 6.92 -3.65 -5.54
N ALA A 60 7.49 -3.93 -4.36
CA ALA A 60 6.83 -4.72 -3.33
C ALA A 60 5.53 -4.07 -2.81
N ALA A 61 5.51 -2.74 -2.67
CA ALA A 61 4.32 -1.98 -2.29
C ALA A 61 3.23 -2.02 -3.38
N VAL A 62 3.60 -1.89 -4.65
CA VAL A 62 2.69 -2.05 -5.79
C VAL A 62 2.06 -3.45 -5.79
N ASP A 63 2.87 -4.49 -5.61
CA ASP A 63 2.36 -5.86 -5.57
C ASP A 63 1.39 -6.09 -4.40
N ALA A 64 1.70 -5.56 -3.21
CA ALA A 64 0.80 -5.61 -2.07
C ALA A 64 -0.54 -4.91 -2.34
N VAL A 65 -0.51 -3.71 -2.93
CA VAL A 65 -1.73 -2.99 -3.34
C VAL A 65 -2.55 -3.81 -4.33
N ARG A 66 -1.93 -4.42 -5.33
CA ARG A 66 -2.63 -5.26 -6.31
C ARG A 66 -3.28 -6.47 -5.66
N ARG A 67 -2.57 -7.17 -4.76
CA ARG A 67 -3.13 -8.31 -3.99
C ARG A 67 -4.30 -7.87 -3.13
N LEU A 68 -4.19 -6.73 -2.46
CA LEU A 68 -5.29 -6.17 -1.66
C LEU A 68 -6.50 -5.83 -2.54
N ALA A 69 -6.31 -5.33 -3.77
CA ALA A 69 -7.38 -5.01 -4.71
C ALA A 69 -7.99 -6.22 -5.46
N GLN A 70 -7.44 -7.42 -5.34
CA GLN A 70 -7.95 -8.60 -6.04
C GLN A 70 -9.37 -8.96 -5.58
N GLY A 71 -10.33 -8.84 -6.49
CA GLY A 71 -11.74 -9.16 -6.26
C GLY A 71 -12.45 -8.19 -5.32
N ARG A 72 -11.88 -7.00 -5.06
CA ARG A 72 -12.47 -6.01 -4.15
C ARG A 72 -12.15 -4.58 -4.57
N ARG A 73 -12.96 -3.62 -4.13
CA ARG A 73 -12.75 -2.19 -4.36
C ARG A 73 -11.77 -1.65 -3.32
N LEU A 74 -10.61 -1.19 -3.75
CA LEU A 74 -9.57 -0.62 -2.91
C LEU A 74 -9.48 0.90 -3.12
N VAL A 75 -9.54 1.65 -2.02
CA VAL A 75 -9.41 3.11 -2.00
C VAL A 75 -8.12 3.48 -1.29
N LEU A 76 -7.15 4.05 -2.01
CA LEU A 76 -5.90 4.56 -1.45
C LEU A 76 -6.09 5.99 -0.95
N ARG A 77 -5.68 6.23 0.30
CA ARG A 77 -5.69 7.55 0.97
C ARG A 77 -4.29 7.91 1.42
N ASN A 78 -3.94 9.19 1.27
CA ASN A 78 -2.62 9.73 1.60
C ASN A 78 -1.49 8.89 1.02
N SER A 79 -1.66 8.46 -0.25
CA SER A 79 -0.67 7.63 -0.92
C SER A 79 0.63 8.40 -1.14
N PRO A 80 1.81 7.79 -0.88
CA PRO A 80 3.07 8.29 -1.39
C PRO A 80 2.96 8.49 -2.91
N GLN A 81 3.52 9.59 -3.42
CA GLN A 81 3.47 9.94 -4.84
C GLN A 81 4.15 8.89 -5.70
N LEU A 82 5.28 8.34 -5.23
CA LEU A 82 6.00 7.26 -5.91
C LEU A 82 5.10 6.04 -6.15
N LEU A 83 4.28 5.68 -5.15
CA LEU A 83 3.35 4.55 -5.27
C LEU A 83 2.22 4.86 -6.25
N ALA A 84 1.59 6.03 -6.11
CA ALA A 84 0.50 6.46 -6.99
C ALA A 84 0.96 6.55 -8.46
N HIS A 85 2.15 7.11 -8.69
CA HIS A 85 2.77 7.21 -10.01
C HIS A 85 3.02 5.83 -10.63
N ASN A 86 3.60 4.90 -9.86
CA ASN A 86 3.84 3.54 -10.36
C ASN A 86 2.53 2.82 -10.70
N LEU A 87 1.49 2.94 -9.87
CA LEU A 87 0.18 2.34 -10.11
C LEU A 87 -0.49 2.90 -11.37
N TYR A 88 -0.38 4.22 -11.59
CA TYR A 88 -0.82 4.85 -12.84
C TYR A 88 -0.04 4.32 -14.04
N ARG A 89 1.30 4.28 -13.97
CA ARG A 89 2.17 3.89 -15.09
C ARG A 89 1.91 2.45 -15.57
N ILE A 90 1.51 1.55 -14.67
CA ILE A 90 1.21 0.16 -15.01
C ILE A 90 -0.25 -0.09 -15.39
N GLY A 91 -1.09 0.94 -15.47
CA GLY A 91 -2.51 0.84 -15.82
C GLY A 91 -3.40 0.27 -14.71
N ALA A 92 -2.90 0.10 -13.47
CA ALA A 92 -3.68 -0.52 -12.39
C ALA A 92 -4.90 0.31 -11.95
N LEU A 93 -4.91 1.61 -12.25
CA LEU A 93 -6.05 2.50 -11.98
C LEU A 93 -7.16 2.38 -13.03
N GLU A 94 -6.88 1.79 -14.19
CA GLU A 94 -7.81 1.68 -15.31
C GLU A 94 -8.76 0.47 -15.16
N GLU A 95 -8.40 -0.51 -14.33
CA GLU A 95 -9.19 -1.71 -14.02
C GLU A 95 -10.43 -1.40 -13.15
N GLY A 96 -10.54 -0.19 -12.59
CA GLY A 96 -11.72 0.33 -11.88
C GLY A 96 -11.94 -0.20 -10.46
N ASN A 97 -11.19 -1.22 -10.04
CA ASN A 97 -11.16 -1.76 -8.68
C ASN A 97 -10.22 -0.98 -7.75
N LEU A 98 -9.30 -0.18 -8.29
CA LEU A 98 -8.34 0.62 -7.53
C LEU A 98 -8.59 2.11 -7.75
N LEU A 99 -8.76 2.85 -6.66
CA LEU A 99 -8.97 4.30 -6.68
C LEU A 99 -7.94 4.99 -5.79
N VAL A 100 -7.15 5.91 -6.35
CA VAL A 100 -6.35 6.86 -5.56
C VAL A 100 -7.24 8.06 -5.30
N VAL A 101 -7.66 8.25 -4.04
CA VAL A 101 -8.53 9.37 -3.68
C VAL A 101 -7.69 10.60 -3.36
N ASP A 102 -6.64 10.44 -2.55
CA ASP A 102 -5.75 11.53 -2.16
C ASP A 102 -4.29 11.06 -2.21
N MET A 103 -3.43 11.87 -2.82
CA MET A 103 -1.97 11.78 -2.68
C MET A 103 -1.52 12.68 -1.55
N ARG A 104 -0.35 12.41 -0.96
CA ARG A 104 0.23 13.34 0.02
C ARG A 104 0.64 14.64 -0.65
N GLU A 105 0.21 15.76 -0.06
CA GLU A 105 0.44 17.11 -0.58
C GLU A 105 1.90 17.58 -0.36
N ASP A 106 2.60 17.01 0.62
CA ASP A 106 3.94 17.47 1.06
C ASP A 106 5.12 16.89 0.25
N GLU A 107 4.86 15.98 -0.70
CA GLU A 107 5.92 15.40 -1.54
C GLU A 107 6.14 16.27 -2.80
N PRO A 108 7.41 16.61 -3.16
CA PRO A 108 7.66 17.34 -4.39
C PRO A 108 7.31 16.49 -5.61
N TYR A 109 6.63 17.10 -6.59
CA TYR A 109 6.40 16.50 -7.91
C TYR A 109 7.76 16.15 -8.55
N GLY A 110 8.17 14.89 -8.45
CA GLY A 110 9.38 14.36 -9.07
C GLY A 110 9.20 14.10 -10.56
#